data_AF-A0A9X4QRG4-F1
#
_entry.id   AF-A0A9X4QRG4-F1
#
_cell.length_a   1.000
_cell.length_b   1.000
_cell.length_c   1.000
_cell.angle_alpha   90.00
_cell.angle_beta   90.00
_cell.angle_gamma   90.00
#
_symmetry.space_group_name_H-M   'P 1'
#
loop_
_entity.id
_entity.type
_entity.pdbx_description
1 polymer ?
#
loop_
_entity_poly.entity_id
_entity_poly.type
_entity_poly.pdbx_seq_one_letter_code
_entity_poly.pdbx_strand_id
1 'polypeptide(L)'
;MQIDANFGGTAGIAEMLLQSRSRYRNGKAEYEIELLPALPETWPEGSVSGFRARGGFEVGMTWAEGSLIGAEIRSLCGLPCTLRYKKRSIRYTVKAGESFQFDPFSR
;
A
#
# COMPACT_ATOMS: atom_id res chain seq x y z
N MET A 1 -22.07 -22.29 14.20
CA MET A 1 -20.95 -21.60 14.88
C MET A 1 -20.00 -21.11 13.80
N GLN A 2 -19.56 -19.86 13.93
CA GLN A 2 -18.82 -19.09 12.93
C GLN A 2 -17.46 -19.73 12.58
N ILE A 3 -17.31 -20.11 11.32
CA ILE A 3 -16.10 -19.84 10.52
C ILE A 3 -16.09 -18.30 10.39
N ASP A 4 -15.08 -17.50 10.73
CA ASP A 4 -13.65 -17.72 10.85
C ASP A 4 -13.05 -16.55 11.65
N ALA A 5 -12.54 -16.79 12.86
CA ALA A 5 -11.95 -15.74 13.71
C ALA A 5 -10.44 -15.51 13.45
N ASN A 6 -9.79 -16.34 12.63
CA ASN A 6 -8.36 -16.24 12.35
C ASN A 6 -8.01 -15.34 11.15
N PHE A 7 -8.89 -15.21 10.15
CA PHE A 7 -8.65 -14.30 9.01
C PHE A 7 -8.80 -12.83 9.38
N GLY A 8 -9.56 -12.52 10.44
CA GLY A 8 -9.73 -11.14 10.93
C GLY A 8 -8.45 -10.55 11.54
N GLY A 9 -7.63 -11.37 12.21
CA GLY A 9 -6.37 -10.92 12.83
C GLY A 9 -5.31 -10.54 11.81
N THR A 10 -5.03 -11.43 10.84
CA THR A 10 -4.05 -11.17 9.78
C THR A 10 -4.51 -10.06 8.82
N ALA A 11 -5.81 -10.01 8.51
CA ALA A 11 -6.37 -8.89 7.75
C ALA A 11 -6.29 -7.57 8.53
N GLY A 12 -6.49 -7.59 9.86
CA GLY A 12 -6.34 -6.41 10.70
C GLY A 12 -4.93 -5.83 10.69
N ILE A 13 -3.90 -6.69 10.80
CA ILE A 13 -2.49 -6.29 10.67
C ILE A 13 -2.22 -5.72 9.27
N ALA A 14 -2.71 -6.39 8.22
CA ALA A 14 -2.54 -5.92 6.85
C ALA A 14 -3.19 -4.55 6.62
N GLU A 15 -4.41 -4.32 7.10
CA GLU A 15 -5.15 -3.06 6.94
C GLU A 15 -4.56 -1.91 7.78
N MET A 16 -3.82 -2.20 8.87
CA MET A 16 -3.06 -1.19 9.61
C MET A 16 -1.83 -0.70 8.83
N LEU A 17 -1.20 -1.60 8.08
CA LEU A 17 0.04 -1.32 7.33
C LEU A 17 -0.23 -0.86 5.90
N LEU A 18 -1.26 -1.38 5.24
CA LEU A 18 -1.59 -1.08 3.86
C LEU A 18 -3.10 -1.14 3.64
N GLN A 19 -3.65 -0.06 3.10
CA GLN A 19 -5.02 -0.07 2.59
C GLN A 19 -5.00 0.13 1.09
N SER A 20 -5.82 -0.64 0.38
CA SER A 20 -5.96 -0.48 -1.07
C SER A 20 -7.42 -0.29 -1.42
N ARG A 21 -7.77 0.80 -2.08
CA ARG A 21 -9.16 1.14 -2.43
C ARG A 21 -9.31 1.21 -3.94
N SER A 22 -10.46 0.80 -4.44
CA SER A 22 -10.84 0.99 -5.84
C SER A 22 -12.13 1.79 -5.91
N ARG A 23 -12.19 2.77 -6.80
CA ARG A 23 -13.39 3.56 -7.07
C ARG A 23 -13.65 3.57 -8.56
N TYR A 24 -14.92 3.61 -8.95
CA TYR A 24 -15.30 3.77 -10.35
C TYR A 24 -15.72 5.23 -10.57
N ARG A 25 -15.03 5.94 -11.47
CA ARG A 25 -15.29 7.35 -11.77
C ARG A 25 -15.20 7.56 -13.27
N ASN A 26 -16.18 8.28 -13.84
CA ASN A 26 -16.22 8.63 -15.26
C ASN A 26 -15.99 7.42 -16.20
N GLY A 27 -16.57 6.26 -15.87
CA GLY A 27 -16.42 5.05 -16.69
C GLY A 27 -15.06 4.35 -16.57
N LYS A 28 -14.24 4.69 -15.57
CA LYS A 28 -12.91 4.10 -15.36
C LYS A 28 -12.71 3.68 -13.90
N ALA A 29 -12.01 2.57 -13.68
CA ALA A 29 -11.54 2.18 -12.36
C ALA A 29 -10.30 3.01 -11.97
N GLU A 30 -10.33 3.58 -10.78
CA GLU A 30 -9.23 4.28 -10.14
C GLU A 30 -8.78 3.48 -8.91
N TYR A 31 -7.47 3.36 -8.72
CA TYR A 31 -6.87 2.61 -7.62
C TYR A 31 -6.07 3.53 -6.72
N GLU A 32 -6.25 3.39 -5.42
CA GLU A 32 -5.47 4.07 -4.38
C GLU A 32 -4.77 3.03 -3.50
N ILE A 33 -3.50 3.25 -3.20
CA ILE A 33 -2.71 2.50 -2.25
C ILE A 33 -2.30 3.48 -1.15
N GLU A 34 -2.69 3.21 0.09
CA GLU A 34 -2.33 4.01 1.27
C GLU A 34 -1.36 3.21 2.13
N LEU A 35 -0.15 3.77 2.33
CA LEU A 35 0.92 3.17 3.13
C LEU A 35 0.83 3.66 4.57
N LEU A 36 1.01 2.73 5.51
CA LEU A 36 0.99 2.95 6.96
C LEU A 36 -0.20 3.82 7.43
N PRO A 37 -1.44 3.52 7.01
CA PRO A 37 -2.60 4.34 7.36
C PRO A 37 -2.85 4.40 8.87
N ALA A 38 -2.51 3.32 9.59
CA ALA A 38 -2.76 3.18 11.01
C ALA A 38 -1.66 2.32 11.68
N LEU A 39 -0.39 2.60 11.38
CA LEU A 39 0.75 1.91 12.00
C LEU A 39 0.63 1.98 13.54
N PRO A 40 0.59 0.84 14.26
CA PRO A 40 0.56 0.84 15.72
C PRO A 40 1.81 1.47 16.32
N GLU A 41 1.66 2.25 17.38
CA GLU A 41 2.79 2.85 18.12
C GLU A 41 3.76 1.79 18.69
N THR A 42 3.27 0.57 18.93
CA THR A 42 4.07 -0.57 19.39
C THR A 42 4.99 -1.14 18.31
N TRP A 43 4.89 -0.72 17.05
CA TRP A 43 5.75 -1.14 15.93
C TRP A 43 6.56 0.04 15.40
N PRO A 44 7.52 0.56 16.17
CA PRO A 44 8.32 1.71 15.76
C PRO A 44 9.14 1.42 14.50
N GLU A 45 9.53 0.17 14.28
CA GLU A 45 10.29 -0.26 13.12
C GLU A 45 9.78 -1.59 12.56
N GLY A 46 10.04 -1.82 11.29
CA GLY A 46 9.69 -3.07 10.62
C GLY A 46 9.75 -2.96 9.10
N SER A 47 9.48 -4.09 8.46
CA SER A 47 9.34 -4.18 7.02
C SER A 47 8.33 -5.24 6.62
N VAL A 48 7.72 -5.04 5.45
CA VAL A 48 6.86 -6.03 4.80
C VAL A 48 7.19 -6.09 3.31
N SER A 49 6.97 -7.25 2.72
CA SER A 49 7.15 -7.48 1.29
C SER A 49 6.04 -8.38 0.75
N GLY A 50 5.77 -8.28 -0.55
CA GLY A 50 4.80 -9.14 -1.23
C GLY A 50 3.33 -8.82 -0.95
N PHE A 51 3.01 -7.66 -0.34
CA PHE A 51 1.62 -7.28 -0.12
C PHE A 51 0.91 -7.05 -1.45
N ARG A 52 -0.29 -7.61 -1.61
CA ARG A 52 -1.10 -7.44 -2.82
C ARG A 52 -2.08 -6.30 -2.64
N ALA A 53 -2.08 -5.37 -3.58
CA ALA A 53 -3.03 -4.26 -3.64
C ALA A 53 -3.91 -4.35 -4.91
N ARG A 54 -5.12 -3.76 -4.82
CA ARG A 54 -6.11 -3.73 -5.90
C ARG A 54 -5.54 -3.02 -7.12
N GLY A 55 -5.90 -3.49 -8.31
CA GLY A 55 -5.34 -3.01 -9.58
C GLY A 55 -4.06 -3.75 -10.01
N GLY A 56 -3.68 -4.81 -9.28
CA GLY A 56 -2.55 -5.66 -9.63
C GLY A 56 -1.22 -5.00 -9.26
N PHE A 57 -1.08 -4.62 -7.99
CA PHE A 57 0.18 -4.11 -7.46
C PHE A 57 0.73 -5.02 -6.38
N GLU A 58 2.04 -5.16 -6.35
CA GLU A 58 2.78 -5.72 -5.22
C GLU A 58 3.49 -4.59 -4.49
N VAL A 59 3.44 -4.61 -3.16
CA VAL A 59 4.01 -3.56 -2.33
C VAL A 59 4.97 -4.18 -1.32
N GLY A 60 6.17 -3.59 -1.25
CA GLY A 60 7.11 -3.76 -0.16
C GLY A 60 7.41 -2.40 0.47
N MET A 61 7.63 -2.38 1.78
CA MET A 61 7.97 -1.16 2.49
C MET A 61 8.73 -1.42 3.78
N THR A 62 9.48 -0.41 4.18
CA THR A 62 10.26 -0.39 5.43
C THR A 62 9.96 0.90 6.18
N TRP A 63 9.86 0.81 7.49
CA TRP A 63 9.66 1.96 8.37
C TRP A 63 10.56 1.87 9.61
N ALA A 64 10.89 3.04 10.16
CA ALA A 64 11.56 3.20 11.43
C ALA A 64 11.05 4.47 12.11
N GLU A 65 11.13 4.52 13.44
CA GLU A 65 10.62 5.62 14.26
C GLU A 65 9.16 6.01 13.92
N GLY A 66 8.33 4.99 13.65
CA GLY A 66 6.92 5.17 13.29
C GLY A 66 6.69 5.86 11.92
N SER A 67 7.73 5.94 11.08
CA SER A 67 7.68 6.62 9.80
C SER A 67 8.25 5.76 8.67
N LEU A 68 7.59 5.81 7.51
CA LEU A 68 8.07 5.18 6.30
C LEU A 68 9.48 5.67 5.96
N ILE A 69 10.39 4.74 5.68
CA ILE A 69 11.74 5.01 5.16
C ILE A 69 11.72 4.91 3.63
N GLY A 70 11.01 3.91 3.10
CA GLY A 70 10.88 3.71 1.67
C GLY A 70 9.86 2.62 1.35
N ALA A 71 9.33 2.68 0.13
CA ALA A 71 8.45 1.65 -0.40
C ALA A 71 8.79 1.34 -1.86
N GLU A 72 8.74 0.06 -2.21
CA GLU A 72 8.77 -0.41 -3.59
C GLU A 72 7.37 -0.86 -4.00
N ILE A 73 6.91 -0.36 -5.14
CA ILE A 73 5.63 -0.74 -5.71
C ILE A 73 5.88 -1.31 -7.10
N ARG A 74 5.51 -2.57 -7.29
CA ARG A 74 5.57 -3.26 -8.59
C ARG A 74 4.21 -3.30 -9.24
N SER A 75 4.12 -2.82 -10.47
CA SER A 75 2.92 -2.91 -11.30
C SER A 75 2.88 -4.25 -12.01
N LEU A 76 1.82 -5.03 -11.84
CA LEU A 76 1.63 -6.32 -12.52
C LEU A 76 0.75 -6.18 -13.77
N CYS A 77 -0.17 -5.21 -13.75
CA CYS A 77 -1.17 -5.03 -14.80
C CYS A 77 -0.98 -3.74 -15.62
N GLY A 78 -0.05 -2.85 -15.26
CA GLY A 78 0.19 -1.62 -16.01
C GLY A 78 -0.86 -0.53 -15.80
N LEU A 79 -1.65 -0.63 -14.72
CA LEU A 79 -2.71 0.34 -14.42
C LEU A 79 -2.13 1.55 -13.65
N PRO A 80 -2.75 2.73 -13.76
CA PRO A 80 -2.37 3.86 -12.92
C PRO A 80 -2.85 3.65 -11.49
N CYS A 81 -2.06 4.10 -10.51
CA CYS A 81 -2.46 4.13 -9.11
C CYS A 81 -2.09 5.46 -8.46
N THR A 82 -2.88 5.86 -7.48
CA THR A 82 -2.52 6.93 -6.55
C THR A 82 -1.89 6.32 -5.30
N LEU A 83 -0.65 6.69 -5.00
CA LEU A 83 0.03 6.29 -3.77
C LEU A 83 -0.12 7.41 -2.74
N ARG A 84 -0.60 7.06 -1.54
CA ARG A 84 -0.83 7.98 -0.42
C ARG A 84 -0.01 7.57 0.79
N TYR A 85 0.64 8.55 1.41
CA TYR A 85 1.32 8.40 2.70
C TYR A 85 1.15 9.69 3.49
N LYS A 86 0.50 9.59 4.67
CA LYS A 86 0.12 10.75 5.49
C LYS A 86 -0.64 11.79 4.63
N LYS A 87 -0.10 13.00 4.49
CA LYS A 87 -0.70 14.10 3.69
C LYS A 87 -0.24 14.13 2.23
N ARG A 88 0.68 13.25 1.82
CA ARG A 88 1.21 13.20 0.45
C ARG A 88 0.39 12.22 -0.38
N SER A 89 0.06 12.62 -1.59
CA SER A 89 -0.65 11.79 -2.57
C SER A 89 -0.06 12.05 -3.96
N ILE A 90 0.46 11.01 -4.60
CA ILE A 90 1.14 11.10 -5.90
C ILE A 90 0.56 10.04 -6.82
N ARG A 91 0.23 10.44 -8.05
CA ARG A 91 -0.26 9.51 -9.07
C ARG A 91 0.90 8.94 -9.87
N TYR A 92 0.97 7.63 -9.96
CA TYR A 92 1.93 6.88 -10.76
C TYR A 92 1.24 6.19 -11.92
N THR A 93 1.95 6.11 -13.05
CA THR A 93 1.57 5.29 -14.21
C THR A 93 2.81 4.49 -14.59
N VAL A 94 2.78 3.20 -14.28
CA VAL A 94 3.95 2.31 -14.39
C VAL A 94 3.54 1.09 -15.20
N LYS A 95 4.36 0.70 -16.17
CA LYS A 95 4.03 -0.41 -17.07
C LYS A 95 3.99 -1.73 -16.31
N ALA A 96 3.27 -2.70 -16.87
CA ALA A 96 3.24 -4.05 -16.31
C ALA A 96 4.67 -4.62 -16.26
N GLY A 97 5.04 -5.19 -15.11
CA GLY A 97 6.36 -5.75 -14.82
C GLY A 97 7.34 -4.77 -14.18
N GLU A 98 7.10 -3.46 -14.26
CA GLU A 98 8.02 -2.45 -13.72
C GLU A 98 7.72 -2.09 -12.25
N SER A 99 8.77 -1.67 -11.53
CA SER A 99 8.69 -1.17 -10.16
C SER A 99 9.04 0.31 -10.10
N PHE A 100 8.52 0.99 -9.09
CA PHE A 100 8.97 2.33 -8.71
C PHE A 100 9.24 2.40 -7.21
N GLN A 101 10.17 3.27 -6.83
CA GLN A 101 10.48 3.56 -5.43
C GLN A 101 9.73 4.82 -5.01
N PHE A 102 9.19 4.78 -3.80
CA PHE A 102 8.61 5.92 -3.12
C PHE A 102 9.44 6.25 -1.89
N ASP A 103 10.07 7.41 -1.92
CA ASP A 103 10.81 7.99 -0.81
C ASP A 103 9.99 9.15 -0.21
N PRO A 104 9.53 9.04 1.05
CA PRO A 104 8.78 10.10 1.70
C PRO A 104 9.61 11.36 2.00
N PHE A 105 10.94 11.32 1.84
CA PHE A 105 11.86 12.43 2.06
C PHE A 105 12.36 13.09 0.77
N SER A 106 12.10 12.51 -0.40
CA SER A 106 12.44 13.17 -1.67
C SER A 106 11.67 14.49 -1.80
N ARG A 107 12.40 15.58 -2.10
CA ARG A 107 11.85 16.93 -2.34
C ARG A 107 11.20 17.04 -3.70
#